data_AF-A0A9E5YUV7-F1
#
_entry.id   AF-A0A9E5YUV7-F1
#
_cell.length_a   1.000
_cell.length_b   1.000
_cell.length_c   1.000
_cell.angle_alpha   90.00
_cell.angle_beta   90.00
_cell.angle_gamma   90.00
#
_symmetry.space_group_name_H-M   'P 1'
#
loop_
_entity.id
_entity.type
_entity.pdbx_description
1 polymer ?
#
loop_
_entity_poly.entity_id
_entity_poly.type
_entity_poly.pdbx_seq_one_letter_code
_entity_poly.pdbx_strand_id
1 'polypeptide(L)'
;NLLPRNAGDHLLTIGGVGCMTMGIMTRAGLGHTGRSPHASPIMITAFVALGAAALLRTLGPVVWLEHYPVVIAATGILWIGAFTAFSIVFWPILTRPRIGQ
;
A
#
# COMPACT_ATOMS: atom_id res chain seq x y z
N ASN A 1 -25.28 9.42 -10.66
CA ASN A 1 -23.90 9.16 -10.20
C ASN A 1 -23.58 7.70 -10.43
N LEU A 2 -22.61 7.41 -11.31
CA LEU A 2 -22.19 6.04 -11.65
C LEU A 2 -21.32 5.39 -10.55
N LEU A 3 -20.79 6.19 -9.62
CA LEU A 3 -19.95 5.71 -8.52
C LEU A 3 -20.76 5.56 -7.22
N PRO A 4 -20.48 4.52 -6.39
CA PRO A 4 -20.99 4.41 -5.02
C PRO A 4 -20.67 5.65 -4.18
N ARG A 5 -21.54 5.99 -3.21
CA ARG A 5 -21.33 7.17 -2.33
C ARG A 5 -19.99 7.15 -1.59
N ASN A 6 -19.47 5.96 -1.26
CA ASN A 6 -18.21 5.76 -0.54
C ASN A 6 -16.98 5.56 -1.44
N ALA A 7 -17.12 5.69 -2.77
CA ALA A 7 -15.99 5.51 -3.69
C ALA A 7 -14.88 6.55 -3.43
N GLY A 8 -15.25 7.81 -3.15
CA GLY A 8 -14.30 8.85 -2.79
C GLY A 8 -13.53 8.52 -1.51
N ASP A 9 -14.23 8.02 -0.48
CA ASP A 9 -13.63 7.65 0.80
C ASP A 9 -12.62 6.52 0.63
N HIS A 10 -12.93 5.50 -0.18
CA HIS A 10 -12.00 4.40 -0.46
C HIS A 10 -10.78 4.86 -1.26
N LEU A 11 -10.96 5.73 -2.26
CA LEU A 11 -9.83 6.27 -3.03
C LEU A 11 -8.89 7.07 -2.12
N LEU A 12 -9.46 7.88 -1.24
CA LEU A 12 -8.71 8.69 -0.29
C LEU A 12 -8.00 7.84 0.77
N THR A 13 -8.72 6.92 1.42
CA THR A 13 -8.18 6.17 2.58
C THR A 13 -7.25 5.04 2.18
N ILE A 14 -7.61 4.25 1.15
CA ILE A 14 -6.76 3.14 0.67
C ILE A 14 -5.62 3.69 -0.18
N GLY A 15 -5.92 4.60 -1.10
CA GLY A 15 -4.96 5.18 -2.02
C GLY A 15 -4.16 6.30 -1.38
N GLY A 16 -4.79 7.47 -1.18
CA GLY A 16 -4.12 8.67 -0.70
C GLY A 16 -3.39 8.48 0.63
N VAL A 17 -4.14 8.17 1.70
CA VAL A 17 -3.61 7.99 3.05
C VAL A 17 -2.72 6.75 3.14
N GLY A 18 -3.12 5.63 2.51
CA GLY A 18 -2.32 4.41 2.48
C GLY A 18 -0.94 4.62 1.86
N CYS A 19 -0.88 5.17 0.63
CA CYS A 19 0.37 5.44 -0.06
C CYS A 19 1.20 6.51 0.65
N MET A 20 0.58 7.58 1.16
CA MET A 20 1.28 8.62 1.92
C MET A 20 1.94 8.02 3.18
N THR A 21 1.20 7.21 3.94
CA THR A 21 1.71 6.58 5.16
C THR A 21 2.87 5.65 4.85
N MET A 22 2.72 4.76 3.85
CA MET A 22 3.80 3.88 3.41
C MET A 22 5.03 4.66 2.93
N GLY A 23 4.84 5.77 2.21
CA GLY A 23 5.89 6.67 1.75
C GLY A 23 6.66 7.33 2.90
N ILE A 24 5.93 7.85 3.90
CA ILE A 24 6.52 8.46 5.09
C ILE A 24 7.32 7.42 5.88
N MET A 25 6.72 6.27 6.19
CA MET A 25 7.37 5.21 6.95
C MET A 25 8.63 4.69 6.25
N THR A 26 8.57 4.52 4.92
CA THR A 26 9.72 4.06 4.12
C THR A 26 10.87 5.05 4.21
N ARG A 27 10.62 6.34 3.97
CA ARG A 27 11.64 7.39 4.02
C ARG A 27 12.20 7.59 5.42
N ALA A 28 11.33 7.67 6.43
CA ALA A 28 11.73 7.86 7.82
C ALA A 28 12.54 6.66 8.33
N GLY A 29 12.08 5.44 8.05
CA GLY A 29 12.78 4.21 8.45
C GLY A 29 14.18 4.10 7.84
N LEU A 30 14.34 4.41 6.55
CA LEU A 30 15.66 4.42 5.90
C LEU A 30 16.54 5.55 6.46
N GLY A 31 16.02 6.78 6.53
CA GLY A 31 16.77 7.95 6.98
C GLY A 31 17.25 7.86 8.44
N HIS A 32 16.38 7.45 9.36
CA HIS A 32 16.74 7.34 10.78
C HIS A 32 17.69 6.18 11.07
N THR A 33 17.69 5.15 10.23
CA THR A 33 18.61 4.01 10.38
C THR A 33 19.91 4.13 9.58
N GLY A 34 20.17 5.29 8.97
CA GLY A 34 21.41 5.57 8.24
C GLY A 34 21.52 4.82 6.91
N ARG A 35 20.40 4.30 6.39
CA ARG A 35 20.35 3.56 5.12
C ARG A 35 20.02 4.50 3.96
N SER A 36 20.49 4.14 2.77
CA SER A 36 20.24 4.91 1.55
C SER A 36 18.74 5.01 1.26
N PRO A 37 18.20 6.19 0.88
CA PRO A 37 16.76 6.42 0.71
C PRO A 37 16.21 5.88 -0.63
N HIS A 38 16.73 4.76 -1.12
CA HIS A 38 16.21 4.10 -2.32
C HIS A 38 15.26 2.97 -1.93
N ALA A 39 14.05 3.00 -2.49
CA ALA A 39 13.10 1.91 -2.35
C ALA A 39 13.64 0.66 -3.04
N SER A 40 13.61 -0.49 -2.34
CA SER A 40 13.92 -1.77 -2.95
C SER A 40 12.85 -2.15 -3.99
N PRO A 41 13.16 -3.05 -4.95
CA PRO A 41 12.17 -3.54 -5.90
C PRO A 41 10.89 -4.07 -5.23
N ILE A 42 11.02 -4.76 -4.08
CA ILE A 42 9.89 -5.26 -3.29
C ILE A 42 9.00 -4.10 -2.81
N MET A 43 9.61 -3.01 -2.35
CA MET A 43 8.85 -1.83 -1.92
C MET A 43 8.13 -1.15 -3.09
N ILE A 44 8.76 -1.08 -4.26
CA ILE A 44 8.10 -0.56 -5.47
C ILE A 44 6.87 -1.41 -5.80
N THR A 45 7.00 -2.74 -5.79
CA THR A 45 5.87 -3.65 -6.00
C THR A 45 4.78 -3.47 -4.94
N ALA A 46 5.14 -3.22 -3.68
CA ALA A 46 4.17 -2.94 -2.62
C ALA A 46 3.38 -1.63 -2.87
N PHE A 47 4.05 -0.56 -3.31
CA PHE A 47 3.36 0.68 -3.70
C PHE A 47 2.41 0.48 -4.89
N VAL A 48 2.85 -0.27 -5.91
CA VAL A 48 2.00 -0.59 -7.06
C VAL A 48 0.80 -1.43 -6.64
N ALA A 49 0.99 -2.44 -5.79
CA ALA A 49 -0.09 -3.28 -5.29
C ALA A 49 -1.10 -2.47 -4.47
N LEU A 50 -0.64 -1.55 -3.62
CA LEU A 50 -1.52 -0.68 -2.84
C LEU A 50 -2.32 0.30 -3.73
N GLY A 51 -1.66 0.88 -4.74
CA GLY A 51 -2.34 1.70 -5.75
C GLY A 51 -3.38 0.90 -6.54
N ALA A 52 -3.05 -0.32 -6.96
CA ALA A 52 -3.99 -1.22 -7.62
C ALA A 52 -5.17 -1.60 -6.71
N ALA A 53 -4.94 -1.83 -5.41
CA ALA A 53 -6.00 -2.07 -4.44
C ALA A 53 -6.97 -0.87 -4.35
N ALA A 54 -6.45 0.36 -4.31
CA ALA A 54 -7.28 1.56 -4.28
C ALA A 54 -8.13 1.71 -5.55
N LEU A 55 -7.56 1.48 -6.73
CA LEU A 55 -8.29 1.54 -8.01
C LEU A 55 -9.34 0.42 -8.10
N LEU A 56 -8.97 -0.80 -7.73
CA LEU A 56 -9.88 -1.94 -7.76
C LEU A 56 -11.04 -1.77 -6.78
N ARG A 57 -10.79 -1.20 -5.58
CA ARG A 57 -11.86 -0.95 -4.60
C ARG A 57 -12.89 0.05 -5.07
N THR A 58 -12.45 1.02 -5.87
CA THR A 58 -13.22 2.20 -6.25
C THR A 58 -13.94 2.02 -7.58
N LEU A 59 -13.23 1.48 -8.57
CA LEU A 59 -13.74 1.27 -9.92
C LEU A 59 -14.29 -0.16 -10.12
N GLY A 60 -13.72 -1.17 -9.46
CA GLY A 60 -14.12 -2.56 -9.62
C GLY A 60 -15.60 -2.84 -9.37
N PRO A 61 -16.22 -2.30 -8.29
CA PRO A 61 -17.65 -2.46 -8.04
C PRO A 61 -18.56 -1.86 -9.13
N VAL A 62 -18.06 -0.93 -9.94
CA VAL A 62 -18.82 -0.27 -11.00
C VAL A 62 -18.72 -1.04 -12.30
N VAL A 63 -17.55 -1.65 -12.56
CA VAL A 63 -17.28 -2.40 -13.80
C VAL A 63 -17.79 -3.85 -13.71
N TRP A 64 -17.71 -4.47 -12.53
CA TRP A 64 -18.06 -5.88 -12.31
C TRP A 64 -19.05 -6.06 -11.16
N LEU A 65 -20.27 -5.53 -11.33
CA LEU A 65 -21.35 -5.61 -10.34
C LEU A 65 -21.66 -7.06 -9.90
N GLU A 66 -21.68 -8.01 -10.84
CA GLU A 66 -21.98 -9.42 -10.59
C GLU A 66 -20.90 -10.16 -9.78
N HIS A 67 -19.66 -9.63 -9.77
CA HIS A 67 -18.52 -10.24 -9.09
C HIS A 67 -18.03 -9.39 -7.91
N TYR A 68 -18.92 -8.61 -7.31
CA TYR A 68 -18.58 -7.75 -6.17
C TYR A 68 -17.77 -8.46 -5.06
N PRO A 69 -18.13 -9.67 -4.59
CA PRO A 69 -17.35 -10.36 -3.56
C PRO A 69 -15.91 -10.66 -3.99
N VAL A 70 -15.70 -10.99 -5.27
CA VAL A 70 -14.37 -11.28 -5.83
C VAL A 70 -13.53 -10.00 -5.90
N VAL A 71 -14.13 -8.88 -6.33
CA VAL A 71 -13.47 -7.57 -6.36
C VAL A 71 -13.00 -7.15 -4.97
N ILE A 72 -13.86 -7.35 -3.95
CA ILE A 72 -13.52 -7.05 -2.55
C ILE A 72 -12.40 -7.96 -2.03
N ALA A 73 -12.47 -9.26 -2.29
CA ALA A 73 -11.43 -10.21 -1.89
C ALA A 73 -10.07 -9.87 -2.55
N ALA A 74 -10.06 -9.61 -3.86
CA ALA A 74 -8.87 -9.23 -4.59
C ALA A 74 -8.27 -7.91 -4.09
N THR A 75 -9.12 -6.92 -3.79
CA THR A 75 -8.69 -5.68 -3.14
C THR A 75 -7.99 -5.96 -1.81
N GLY A 76 -8.60 -6.79 -0.97
CA GLY A 76 -8.05 -7.16 0.34
C GLY A 76 -6.70 -7.87 0.21
N ILE A 77 -6.57 -8.80 -0.73
CA ILE A 77 -5.32 -9.53 -0.99
C ILE A 77 -4.21 -8.57 -1.42
N LEU A 78 -4.48 -7.64 -2.35
CA LEU A 78 -3.51 -6.65 -2.79
C LEU A 78 -3.05 -5.74 -1.63
N TRP A 79 -4.01 -5.27 -0.82
CA TRP A 79 -3.73 -4.43 0.33
C TRP A 79 -2.89 -5.16 1.40
N ILE A 80 -3.32 -6.36 1.80
CA ILE A 80 -2.61 -7.20 2.77
C ILE A 80 -1.22 -7.53 2.26
N GLY A 81 -1.09 -7.89 0.99
CA GLY A 81 0.19 -8.20 0.34
C GLY A 81 1.16 -7.00 0.39
N ALA A 82 0.68 -5.80 0.07
CA ALA A 82 1.49 -4.57 0.13
C ALA A 82 2.03 -4.29 1.54
N PHE A 83 1.18 -4.34 2.56
CA PHE A 83 1.59 -4.09 3.95
C PHE A 83 2.41 -5.23 4.55
N THR A 84 2.18 -6.48 4.13
CA THR A 84 3.01 -7.62 4.51
C THR A 84 4.42 -7.48 3.92
N ALA A 85 4.52 -7.14 2.63
CA ALA A 85 5.81 -6.89 1.98
C ALA A 85 6.58 -5.76 2.67
N PHE A 86 5.90 -4.65 2.97
CA PHE A 86 6.48 -3.57 3.78
C PHE A 86 7.00 -4.08 5.12
N SER A 87 6.18 -4.82 5.87
CA SER A 87 6.53 -5.32 7.20
C SER A 87 7.74 -6.26 7.18
N ILE A 88 7.80 -7.19 6.22
CA ILE A 88 8.93 -8.11 6.05
C ILE A 88 10.21 -7.36 5.73
N VAL A 89 10.15 -6.36 4.84
CA VAL A 89 11.33 -5.55 4.46
C VAL A 89 11.79 -4.66 5.60
N PHE A 90 10.85 -3.99 6.30
CA PHE A 90 11.18 -2.99 7.32
C PHE A 90 11.45 -3.58 8.69
N TRP A 91 10.97 -4.78 9.01
CA TRP A 91 11.26 -5.44 10.28
C TRP A 91 12.76 -5.50 10.60
N PRO A 92 13.63 -6.08 9.75
CA PRO A 92 15.08 -6.11 10.02
C PRO A 92 15.74 -4.73 9.92
N ILE A 93 15.18 -3.79 9.15
CA ILE A 93 15.71 -2.42 9.04
C ILE A 93 15.55 -1.70 10.39
N LEU A 94 14.36 -1.82 11.00
CA LEU A 94 14.00 -1.09 12.21
C LEU A 94 14.48 -1.78 13.49
N THR A 95 14.73 -3.09 13.47
CA THR A 95 15.18 -3.85 14.65
C THR A 95 16.70 -4.02 14.73
N ARG A 96 17.46 -3.64 13.70
CA ARG A 96 18.93 -3.69 13.70
C ARG A 96 19.53 -2.32 14.04
N PRO A 97 20.76 -2.29 14.58
CA PRO A 97 21.48 -1.05 14.79
C PRO A 97 21.55 -0.20 13.53
N ARG A 98 21.64 1.12 13.76
CA ARG A 98 21.87 2.09 12.70
C ARG A 98 23.21 1.79 12.02
N ILE A 99 23.26 1.93 10.69
CA ILE A 99 24.52 1.81 9.96
C ILE A 99 25.43 3.00 10.31
N GLY A 100 26.68 2.71 10.68
CA GLY A 100 27.67 3.73 11.04
C GLY A 100 27.61 4.21 12.49
N GLN A 101 26.93 3.47 13.37
CA GLN A 101 27.24 3.43 14.81
C GLN A 101 28.31 2.38 15.07
#